data_AF-A0A2G6C670-F1
#
_entry.id   AF-A0A2G6C670-F1
#
_cell.length_a   1.000
_cell.length_b   1.000
_cell.length_c   1.000
_cell.angle_alpha   90.00
_cell.angle_beta   90.00
_cell.angle_gamma   90.00
#
_symmetry.space_group_name_H-M   'P 1'
#
loop_
_entity.id
_entity.type
_entity.pdbx_description
1 polymer ?
#
loop_
_entity_poly.entity_id
_entity_poly.type
_entity_poly.pdbx_seq_one_letter_code
_entity_poly.pdbx_strand_id
1 'polypeptide(L)'
;MKLSTSLDKIKGIGPKTFEALSKAGLNTVEDALGYLPRDYEDYSLAVKIADLQPGKVTVRAKVESVSSRRVRRGMTITTATLADESGKVKAVWFNQPYRSGQLNSDKQFMFSGDFTFQYNQYQITNPSVEQANQVVV
;
A
#
# COMPACT_ATOMS: atom_id res chain seq x y z
N MET A 1 -8.07 -9.93 29.14
CA MET A 1 -6.64 -10.08 28.78
C MET A 1 -5.85 -9.12 29.67
N LYS A 2 -4.70 -9.50 30.21
CA LYS A 2 -3.91 -8.63 31.11
C LYS A 2 -2.86 -7.85 30.31
N LEU A 3 -2.49 -6.64 30.73
CA LEU A 3 -1.48 -5.81 30.05
C LEU A 3 -0.08 -6.47 30.06
N SER A 4 0.23 -7.19 31.14
CA SER A 4 1.45 -7.97 31.29
C SER A 4 1.48 -9.28 30.47
N THR A 5 0.46 -9.54 29.63
CA THR A 5 0.44 -10.75 28.81
C THR A 5 1.51 -10.62 27.72
N SER A 6 2.34 -11.65 27.57
CA SER A 6 3.34 -11.72 26.51
C SER A 6 2.70 -11.84 25.12
N LEU A 7 3.32 -11.21 24.13
CA LEU A 7 2.79 -11.12 22.76
C LEU A 7 2.71 -12.47 22.04
N ASP A 8 3.53 -13.44 22.40
CA ASP A 8 3.50 -14.82 21.87
C ASP A 8 2.16 -15.54 22.12
N LYS A 9 1.37 -15.09 23.10
CA LYS A 9 0.05 -15.64 23.41
C LYS A 9 -1.07 -14.99 22.60
N ILE A 10 -0.77 -13.99 21.77
CA ILE A 10 -1.75 -13.32 20.93
C ILE A 10 -1.93 -14.11 19.62
N LYS A 11 -3.17 -14.40 19.29
CA LYS A 11 -3.53 -15.02 18.01
C LYS A 11 -2.99 -14.18 16.85
N GLY A 12 -2.17 -14.79 15.99
CA GLY A 12 -1.53 -14.13 14.84
C GLY A 12 -0.05 -13.78 15.06
N ILE A 13 0.45 -13.85 16.29
CA ILE A 13 1.87 -13.66 16.59
C ILE A 13 2.55 -15.03 16.71
N GLY A 14 3.20 -15.46 15.64
CA GLY A 14 4.02 -16.68 15.65
C GLY A 14 5.44 -16.44 16.22
N PRO A 15 6.25 -17.49 16.42
CA PRO A 15 7.57 -17.40 17.06
C PRO A 15 8.51 -16.41 16.36
N LYS A 16 8.51 -16.40 15.02
CA LYS A 16 9.34 -15.48 14.21
C LYS A 16 8.91 -14.03 14.37
N THR A 17 7.60 -13.77 14.37
CA THR A 17 7.05 -12.43 14.56
C THR A 17 7.33 -11.94 15.97
N PHE A 18 7.17 -12.81 16.97
CA PHE A 18 7.51 -12.50 18.36
C PHE A 18 8.99 -12.15 18.54
N GLU A 19 9.90 -12.91 17.92
CA GLU A 19 11.33 -12.61 17.97
C GLU A 19 11.65 -11.22 17.36
N ALA A 20 11.01 -10.88 16.23
CA ALA A 20 11.18 -9.57 15.60
C ALA A 20 10.62 -8.42 16.47
N LEU A 21 9.44 -8.63 17.08
CA LEU A 21 8.82 -7.67 18.01
C LEU A 21 9.65 -7.49 19.29
N SER A 22 10.17 -8.58 19.85
CA SER A 22 11.03 -8.56 21.04
C SER A 22 12.33 -7.80 20.77
N LYS A 23 12.93 -7.95 19.57
CA LYS A 23 14.10 -7.16 19.14
C LYS A 23 13.79 -5.66 19.03
N ALA A 24 12.53 -5.30 18.76
CA ALA A 24 12.05 -3.92 18.79
C ALA A 24 11.65 -3.42 20.19
N GLY A 25 11.85 -4.25 21.24
CA GLY A 25 11.50 -3.92 22.63
C GLY A 25 10.05 -4.22 23.00
N LEU A 26 9.28 -4.85 22.10
CA LEU A 26 7.85 -5.13 22.30
C LEU A 26 7.68 -6.58 22.77
N ASN A 27 7.46 -6.78 24.07
CA ASN A 27 7.34 -8.12 24.67
C ASN A 27 5.93 -8.39 25.19
N THR A 28 5.23 -7.36 25.65
CA THR A 28 3.91 -7.46 26.29
C THR A 28 2.84 -6.68 25.55
N VAL A 29 1.58 -6.93 25.90
CA VAL A 29 0.42 -6.17 25.40
C VAL A 29 0.56 -4.68 25.74
N GLU A 30 1.11 -4.35 26.91
CA GLU A 30 1.38 -2.96 27.32
C GLU A 30 2.34 -2.26 26.35
N ASP A 31 3.45 -2.91 26.02
CA ASP A 31 4.46 -2.35 25.10
C ASP A 31 3.84 -2.09 23.72
N ALA A 32 3.03 -3.03 23.21
CA ALA A 32 2.38 -2.90 21.92
C ALA A 32 1.33 -1.78 21.90
N LEU A 33 0.58 -1.58 22.99
CA LEU A 33 -0.39 -0.49 23.10
C LEU A 33 0.31 0.88 23.25
N GLY A 34 1.46 0.92 23.90
CA GLY A 34 2.29 2.12 24.03
C GLY A 34 3.07 2.48 22.75
N TYR A 35 3.17 1.55 21.80
CA TYR A 35 3.88 1.74 20.54
C TYR A 35 3.00 2.49 19.52
N LEU A 36 2.98 3.81 19.63
CA LEU A 36 2.19 4.67 18.75
C LEU A 36 2.68 4.63 17.29
N PRO A 37 1.78 4.73 16.31
CA PRO A 37 2.15 4.87 14.90
C PRO A 37 3.06 6.07 14.68
N ARG A 38 4.10 5.89 13.88
CA ARG A 38 5.04 6.98 13.52
C ARG A 38 4.40 8.00 12.57
N ASP A 39 3.54 7.53 11.67
CA ASP A 39 2.84 8.34 10.68
C ASP A 39 1.50 7.66 10.33
N TYR A 40 0.56 8.43 9.81
CA TYR A 40 -0.74 7.96 9.35
C TYR A 40 -0.85 8.15 7.84
N GLU A 41 -1.20 7.10 7.12
CA GLU A 41 -1.60 7.24 5.72
C GLU A 41 -3.06 7.72 5.65
N ASP A 42 -3.25 8.98 5.26
CA ASP A 42 -4.59 9.54 5.08
C ASP A 42 -5.14 9.23 3.68
N TYR A 43 -6.13 8.34 3.65
CA TYR A 43 -6.86 7.98 2.44
C TYR A 43 -8.11 8.85 2.21
N SER A 44 -8.46 9.78 3.10
CA SER A 44 -9.68 10.59 2.99
C SER A 44 -9.64 11.58 1.83
N LEU A 45 -8.44 12.06 1.47
CA LEU A 45 -8.22 13.09 0.44
C LEU A 45 -7.99 12.46 -0.95
N ALA A 46 -8.94 11.66 -1.41
CA ALA A 46 -8.88 11.13 -2.77
C ALA A 46 -9.12 12.26 -3.79
N VAL A 47 -8.11 12.57 -4.61
CA VAL A 47 -8.20 13.53 -5.72
C VAL A 47 -8.52 12.81 -7.03
N LYS A 48 -9.10 13.54 -7.97
CA LYS A 48 -9.30 13.06 -9.34
C LYS A 48 -7.97 12.96 -10.06
N ILE A 49 -7.84 12.02 -10.98
CA ILE A 49 -6.62 11.82 -11.78
C ILE A 49 -6.27 13.07 -12.59
N ALA A 50 -7.26 13.79 -13.12
CA ALA A 50 -7.04 15.02 -13.89
C ALA A 50 -6.42 16.16 -13.05
N ASP A 51 -6.62 16.15 -11.74
CA ASP A 51 -6.18 17.21 -10.81
C ASP A 51 -4.87 16.83 -10.09
N LEU A 52 -4.20 15.77 -10.55
CA LEU A 52 -2.94 15.31 -9.95
C LEU A 52 -1.83 16.34 -10.07
N GLN A 53 -1.19 16.64 -8.95
CA GLN A 53 0.00 17.47 -8.87
C GLN A 53 1.19 16.64 -8.35
N PRO A 54 2.43 16.95 -8.77
CA PRO A 54 3.61 16.25 -8.29
C PRO A 54 3.71 16.22 -6.77
N GLY A 55 3.95 15.06 -6.18
CA GLY A 55 4.03 14.84 -4.74
C GLY A 55 3.13 13.71 -4.24
N LYS A 56 2.90 13.68 -2.92
CA LYS A 56 2.05 12.67 -2.27
C LYS A 56 0.58 12.88 -2.67
N VAL A 57 0.00 11.88 -3.30
CA VAL A 57 -1.38 11.89 -3.79
C VAL A 57 -2.10 10.62 -3.39
N THR A 58 -3.41 10.73 -3.17
CA THR A 58 -4.31 9.59 -3.02
C THR A 58 -5.34 9.65 -4.14
N VAL A 59 -5.51 8.55 -4.89
CA VAL A 59 -6.51 8.45 -5.96
C VAL A 59 -7.41 7.25 -5.75
N ARG A 60 -8.70 7.42 -6.02
CA ARG A 60 -9.67 6.31 -6.09
C ARG A 60 -9.88 5.96 -7.55
N ALA A 61 -9.46 4.77 -7.96
CA ALA A 61 -9.49 4.37 -9.36
C ALA A 61 -9.77 2.86 -9.52
N LYS A 62 -10.26 2.49 -10.70
CA LYS A 62 -10.27 1.10 -11.16
C LYS A 62 -8.97 0.78 -11.88
N VAL A 63 -8.59 -0.49 -11.89
CA VAL A 63 -7.44 -0.97 -12.66
C VAL A 63 -7.93 -1.48 -14.00
N GLU A 64 -7.62 -0.77 -15.09
CA GLU A 64 -7.98 -1.23 -16.44
C GLU A 64 -7.07 -2.34 -16.95
N SER A 65 -5.79 -2.27 -16.59
CA SER A 65 -4.80 -3.26 -16.99
C SER A 65 -3.68 -3.29 -15.97
N VAL A 66 -3.15 -4.49 -15.74
CA VAL A 66 -1.94 -4.69 -14.93
C VAL A 66 -1.03 -5.69 -15.61
N SER A 67 0.26 -5.39 -15.62
CA SER A 67 1.28 -6.28 -16.17
C SER A 67 2.51 -6.29 -15.27
N SER A 68 3.12 -7.45 -15.14
CA SER A 68 4.39 -7.62 -14.44
C SER A 68 5.42 -8.10 -15.45
N ARG A 69 6.55 -7.40 -15.55
CA ARG A 69 7.66 -7.79 -16.41
C ARG A 69 8.98 -7.78 -15.65
N ARG A 70 9.83 -8.77 -15.93
CA ARG A 70 11.19 -8.79 -15.41
C ARG A 70 12.08 -7.92 -16.29
N VAL A 71 12.88 -7.06 -15.66
CA VAL A 71 13.83 -6.17 -16.32
C VAL A 71 15.28 -6.54 -15.94
N ARG A 72 16.24 -5.79 -16.47
CA ARG A 72 17.68 -5.99 -16.23
C ARG A 72 17.99 -6.01 -14.73
N ARG A 73 19.06 -6.74 -14.36
CA ARG A 73 19.53 -6.90 -12.97
C ARG A 73 18.55 -7.62 -12.03
N GLY A 74 17.66 -8.45 -12.58
CA GLY A 74 16.77 -9.31 -11.79
C GLY A 74 15.59 -8.58 -11.14
N MET A 75 15.43 -7.28 -11.40
CA MET A 75 14.31 -6.48 -10.89
C MET A 75 13.02 -6.81 -11.65
N THR A 76 11.89 -6.82 -10.95
CA THR A 76 10.57 -6.99 -11.56
C THR A 76 9.79 -5.69 -11.44
N ILE A 77 9.22 -5.21 -12.54
CA ILE A 77 8.38 -4.01 -12.56
C ILE A 77 6.94 -4.47 -12.80
N THR A 78 6.06 -4.07 -11.89
CA THR A 78 4.61 -4.21 -12.07
C THR A 78 4.06 -2.84 -12.40
N THR A 79 3.34 -2.72 -13.51
CA THR A 79 2.70 -1.49 -13.96
C THR A 79 1.21 -1.72 -14.09
N ALA A 80 0.42 -0.86 -13.45
CA ALA A 80 -1.02 -0.83 -13.61
C ALA A 80 -1.45 0.50 -14.26
N THR A 81 -2.44 0.43 -15.13
CA THR A 81 -3.15 1.60 -15.65
C THR A 81 -4.36 1.82 -14.77
N LEU A 82 -4.34 2.91 -14.01
CA LEU A 82 -5.44 3.35 -13.16
C LEU A 82 -6.35 4.26 -13.98
N ALA A 83 -7.65 4.05 -13.89
CA ALA A 83 -8.64 4.90 -14.54
C ALA A 83 -9.74 5.31 -13.57
N ASP A 84 -10.12 6.59 -13.67
CA ASP A 84 -11.31 7.16 -13.05
C ASP A 84 -12.15 7.89 -14.11
N GLU A 85 -13.17 8.62 -13.69
CA GLU A 85 -14.04 9.38 -14.60
C GLU A 85 -13.32 10.57 -15.28
N SER A 86 -12.18 11.01 -14.73
CA SER A 86 -11.46 12.21 -15.17
C SER A 86 -10.28 11.90 -16.09
N GLY A 87 -9.70 10.70 -16.01
CA GLY A 87 -8.55 10.33 -16.83
C GLY A 87 -7.89 9.02 -16.44
N LYS A 88 -6.64 8.86 -16.89
CA LYS A 88 -5.82 7.67 -16.65
C LYS A 88 -4.43 8.04 -16.15
N VAL A 89 -3.90 7.26 -15.23
CA VAL A 89 -2.53 7.41 -14.70
C VAL A 89 -1.88 6.05 -14.52
N LYS A 90 -0.54 5.99 -14.63
CA LYS A 90 0.21 4.77 -14.37
C LYS A 90 0.61 4.69 -12.90
N ALA A 91 0.37 3.54 -12.29
CA ALA A 91 0.97 3.14 -11.03
C ALA A 91 2.08 2.11 -11.27
N VAL A 92 3.23 2.29 -10.63
CA VAL A 92 4.42 1.47 -10.86
C VAL A 92 4.97 0.96 -9.53
N TRP A 93 5.12 -0.36 -9.42
CA TRP A 93 5.77 -1.01 -8.29
C TRP A 93 7.06 -1.71 -8.72
N PHE A 94 8.10 -1.58 -7.90
CA PHE A 94 9.37 -2.26 -8.07
C PHE A 94 9.46 -3.46 -7.13
N ASN A 95 9.83 -4.63 -7.68
CA ASN A 95 9.96 -5.90 -6.98
C ASN A 95 8.69 -6.38 -6.24
N GLN A 96 7.50 -5.99 -6.71
CA GLN A 96 6.21 -6.43 -6.15
C GLN A 96 5.35 -7.18 -7.19
N PRO A 97 5.81 -8.32 -7.74
CA PRO A 97 5.07 -9.06 -8.77
C PRO A 97 3.69 -9.55 -8.31
N TYR A 98 3.49 -9.77 -7.00
CA TYR A 98 2.22 -10.21 -6.44
C TYR A 98 1.07 -9.23 -6.69
N ARG A 99 1.38 -7.94 -6.91
CA ARG A 99 0.40 -6.90 -7.20
C ARG A 99 -0.39 -7.17 -8.49
N SER A 100 0.20 -7.85 -9.48
CA SER A 100 -0.56 -8.19 -10.70
C SER A 100 -1.68 -9.18 -10.43
N GLY A 101 -1.50 -10.12 -9.48
CA GLY A 101 -2.58 -11.01 -9.06
C GLY A 101 -3.64 -10.28 -8.22
N GLN A 102 -3.19 -9.40 -7.32
CA GLN A 102 -4.08 -8.65 -6.43
C GLN A 102 -4.97 -7.64 -7.16
N LEU A 103 -4.44 -6.98 -8.19
CA LEU A 103 -5.09 -5.87 -8.90
C LEU A 103 -5.90 -6.33 -10.12
N ASN A 104 -5.84 -7.61 -10.49
CA ASN A 104 -6.57 -8.16 -11.62
C ASN A 104 -8.05 -8.43 -11.26
N SER A 105 -8.78 -7.37 -10.94
CA SER A 105 -10.21 -7.42 -10.63
C SER A 105 -10.88 -6.10 -10.99
N ASP A 106 -12.15 -6.14 -11.38
CA ASP A 106 -12.98 -4.94 -11.70
C ASP A 106 -13.38 -4.09 -10.48
N LYS A 107 -12.70 -4.30 -9.34
CA LYS A 107 -12.96 -3.58 -8.09
C LYS A 107 -12.34 -2.18 -8.12
N GLN A 108 -12.93 -1.28 -7.33
CA GLN A 108 -12.30 0.01 -7.04
C GLN A 108 -11.27 -0.14 -5.93
N PHE A 109 -10.15 0.56 -6.09
CA PHE A 109 -9.06 0.60 -5.13
C PHE A 109 -8.69 2.06 -4.85
N MET A 110 -8.08 2.27 -3.68
CA MET A 110 -7.44 3.52 -3.32
C MET A 110 -5.94 3.32 -3.42
N PHE A 111 -5.28 4.22 -4.14
CA PHE A 111 -3.85 4.22 -4.35
C PHE A 111 -3.28 5.48 -3.72
N SER A 112 -2.40 5.33 -2.72
CA SER A 112 -1.70 6.45 -2.12
C SER A 112 -0.21 6.32 -2.39
N GLY A 113 0.43 7.36 -2.90
CA GLY A 113 1.83 7.30 -3.27
C GLY A 113 2.36 8.60 -3.82
N ASP A 114 3.60 8.57 -4.27
CA ASP A 114 4.27 9.76 -4.79
C ASP A 114 4.13 9.83 -6.32
N PHE A 115 3.41 10.84 -6.80
CA PHE A 115 3.21 11.15 -8.20
C PHE A 115 4.39 11.97 -8.71
N THR A 116 5.22 11.37 -9.54
CA THR A 116 6.46 12.00 -10.03
C THR A 116 6.66 11.75 -11.52
N PHE A 117 7.45 12.62 -12.15
CA PHE A 117 7.89 12.43 -13.52
C PHE A 117 9.17 11.58 -13.52
N GLN A 118 9.06 10.32 -13.94
CA GLN A 118 10.17 9.37 -14.02
C GLN A 118 10.11 8.57 -15.30
N TYR A 119 11.27 8.22 -15.86
CA TYR A 119 11.37 7.45 -17.10
C TYR A 119 10.55 8.05 -18.27
N ASN A 120 10.58 9.39 -18.37
CA ASN A 120 9.90 10.18 -19.39
C ASN A 120 8.35 10.08 -19.36
N GLN A 121 7.77 9.74 -18.21
CA GLN A 121 6.32 9.68 -18.01
C GLN A 121 5.95 10.06 -16.57
N TYR A 122 4.75 10.59 -16.38
CA TYR A 122 4.16 10.76 -15.05
C TYR A 122 3.65 9.43 -14.53
N GLN A 123 4.00 9.09 -13.30
CA GLN A 123 3.60 7.84 -12.66
C GLN A 123 3.52 8.00 -11.13
N ILE A 124 2.62 7.23 -10.52
CA ILE A 124 2.57 7.06 -9.08
C ILE A 124 3.52 5.91 -8.72
N THR A 125 4.53 6.20 -7.91
CA THR A 125 5.61 5.27 -7.59
C THR A 125 5.36 4.54 -6.27
N ASN A 126 5.54 3.21 -6.31
CA ASN A 126 5.28 2.28 -5.21
C ASN A 126 4.04 2.60 -4.36
N PRO A 127 2.85 2.86 -4.96
CA PRO A 127 1.72 3.27 -4.16
C PRO A 127 1.27 2.15 -3.20
N SER A 128 0.87 2.53 -1.99
CA SER A 128 0.07 1.68 -1.14
C SER A 128 -1.31 1.48 -1.79
N VAL A 129 -1.86 0.29 -1.59
CA VAL A 129 -3.12 -0.11 -2.24
C VAL A 129 -4.05 -0.65 -1.16
N GLU A 130 -5.22 -0.06 -1.09
CA GLU A 130 -6.33 -0.54 -0.28
C GLU A 130 -7.55 -0.80 -1.16
N GLN A 131 -8.27 -1.89 -0.92
CA GLN A 131 -9.56 -2.09 -1.58
C GLN A 131 -10.51 -1.01 -1.05
N ALA A 132 -11.20 -0.31 -1.94
CA ALA A 132 -12.23 0.64 -1.55
C ALA A 132 -13.44 -0.15 -1.01
N ASN A 133 -13.32 -0.66 0.21
CA ASN A 133 -14.47 -1.17 0.94
C ASN A 133 -15.35 0.04 1.24
N GLN A 134 -16.65 -0.07 0.96
CA GLN A 134 -17.62 0.93 1.41
C GLN A 134 -17.47 1.05 2.93
N VAL A 135 -16.84 2.13 3.39
CA VAL A 135 -17.00 2.58 4.77
C VAL A 135 -18.46 3.02 4.84
N VAL A 136 -19.32 2.10 5.24
CA VAL A 136 -20.63 2.45 5.77
C VAL A 136 -20.31 3.17 7.08
N VAL A 137 -20.41 4.49 7.06
CA VAL A 137 -20.53 5.31 8.26
C VAL A 137 -21.82 4.94 8.98
#